data_AF-A0A7S9LR30-F1
#
_entry.id   AF-A0A7S9LR30-F1
#
_cell.length_a   1.000
_cell.length_b   1.000
_cell.length_c   1.000
_cell.angle_alpha   90.00
_cell.angle_beta   90.00
_cell.angle_gamma   90.00
#
_symmetry.space_group_name_H-M   'P 1'
#
loop_
_entity.id
_entity.type
_entity.pdbx_description
1 polymer ?
#
loop_
_entity_poly.entity_id
_entity_poly.type
_entity_poly.pdbx_seq_one_letter_code
_entity_poly.pdbx_strand_id
1 'polypeptide(L)'
;MSTVLWANVLHDGTLSCNEEDLLWLLKFSKDLDKISAKLGQPPFSELFDHTDMQVNMDVTELPDGMEDTRELMIRDGVWVPLEAAADRLRALLDHLRSAQPRLGTLRDRRADVEEELDMALRFVEQYRRGGARFNFAVVG
;
A
#
# COMPACT_ATOMS: atom_id res chain seq x y z
N MET A 1 -7.08 18.37 3.69
CA MET A 1 -6.26 17.24 4.16
C MET A 1 -5.75 16.51 2.93
N SER A 2 -4.50 16.04 2.94
CA SER A 2 -3.93 15.33 1.79
C SER A 2 -4.14 13.84 2.00
N THR A 3 -4.74 13.17 1.03
CA THR A 3 -4.86 11.71 1.06
C THR A 3 -3.49 11.06 0.81
N VAL A 4 -3.13 10.07 1.61
CA VAL A 4 -1.86 9.33 1.59
C VAL A 4 -2.11 7.82 1.71
N LEU A 5 -1.08 7.03 1.52
CA LEU A 5 -1.09 5.60 1.85
C LEU A 5 -0.26 5.35 3.11
N TRP A 6 -0.78 4.54 4.01
CA TRP A 6 -0.01 3.93 5.10
C TRP A 6 0.08 2.42 4.88
N ALA A 7 1.27 1.86 5.10
CA ALA A 7 1.52 0.44 4.92
C ALA A 7 1.14 -0.32 6.18
N ASN A 8 0.30 -1.36 6.05
CA ASN A 8 -0.09 -2.21 7.17
C ASN A 8 0.31 -3.66 6.96
N VAL A 9 0.65 -4.31 8.06
CA VAL A 9 0.82 -5.75 8.15
C VAL A 9 -0.11 -6.32 9.20
N LEU A 10 -0.83 -7.38 8.84
CA LEU A 10 -1.61 -8.19 9.76
C LEU A 10 -0.90 -9.53 9.98
N HIS A 11 -0.48 -9.79 11.21
CA HIS A 11 0.14 -11.06 11.59
C HIS A 11 -0.43 -11.53 12.94
N ASP A 12 -0.93 -12.77 12.99
CA ASP A 12 -1.54 -13.37 14.19
C ASP A 12 -2.60 -12.46 14.88
N GLY A 13 -3.41 -11.77 14.07
CA GLY A 13 -4.46 -10.86 14.57
C GLY A 13 -3.94 -9.51 15.06
N THR A 14 -2.62 -9.29 15.05
CA THR A 14 -2.00 -8.01 15.40
C THR A 14 -1.76 -7.18 14.14
N LEU A 15 -2.31 -5.98 14.14
CA LEU A 15 -2.08 -4.99 13.09
C LEU A 15 -0.86 -4.15 13.43
N SER A 16 0.08 -4.03 12.48
CA SER A 16 1.21 -3.10 12.53
C SER A 16 1.10 -2.11 11.38
N CYS A 17 1.31 -0.83 11.65
CA CYS A 17 1.30 0.26 10.67
C CYS A 17 2.67 0.92 10.65
N ASN A 18 3.16 1.35 9.48
CA ASN A 18 4.40 2.11 9.40
C ASN A 18 4.21 3.61 9.73
N GLU A 19 2.99 4.14 9.67
CA GLU A 19 2.63 5.56 9.91
C GLU A 19 3.41 6.57 9.06
N GLU A 20 4.05 6.12 7.98
CA GLU A 20 4.77 6.98 7.03
C GLU A 20 3.86 7.36 5.87
N ASP A 21 3.82 8.64 5.52
CA ASP A 21 2.99 9.17 4.43
C ASP A 21 3.56 8.80 3.05
N LEU A 22 2.97 7.78 2.40
CA LEU A 22 3.39 7.33 1.06
C LEU A 22 2.54 8.02 -0.04
N LEU A 23 2.73 9.33 -0.16
CA LEU A 23 1.97 10.21 -1.06
C LEU A 23 2.21 9.92 -2.54
N TRP A 24 3.46 9.68 -2.93
CA TRP A 24 3.84 9.48 -4.32
C TRP A 24 3.38 8.13 -4.86
N LEU A 25 3.36 7.08 -4.03
CA LEU A 25 2.75 5.78 -4.35
C LEU A 25 1.27 5.94 -4.67
N LEU A 26 0.53 6.75 -3.89
CA LEU A 26 -0.86 7.04 -4.18
C LEU A 26 -1.02 7.78 -5.51
N LYS A 27 -0.28 8.89 -5.68
CA LYS A 27 -0.37 9.76 -6.85
C LYS A 27 -0.01 9.06 -8.15
N PHE A 28 0.97 8.17 -8.12
CA PHE A 28 1.45 7.43 -9.30
C PHE A 28 0.91 6.00 -9.38
N SER A 29 -0.07 5.63 -8.55
CA SER A 29 -0.72 4.30 -8.55
C SER A 29 -1.12 3.82 -9.95
N LYS A 30 -1.72 4.68 -10.78
CA LYS A 30 -2.10 4.32 -12.16
C LYS A 30 -0.90 4.04 -13.08
N ASP A 31 0.23 4.69 -12.87
CA ASP A 31 1.45 4.40 -13.63
C ASP A 31 2.14 3.14 -13.11
N LEU A 32 2.11 2.92 -11.79
CA LEU A 32 2.54 1.67 -11.17
C LEU A 32 1.70 0.48 -11.64
N ASP A 33 0.37 0.63 -11.79
CA ASP A 33 -0.51 -0.40 -12.38
C ASP A 33 -0.09 -0.78 -13.80
N LYS A 34 0.26 0.20 -14.63
CA LYS A 34 0.76 -0.06 -15.99
C LYS A 34 2.10 -0.78 -15.97
N ILE A 35 2.97 -0.47 -15.01
CA ILE A 35 4.25 -1.16 -14.84
C ILE A 35 4.00 -2.60 -14.37
N SER A 36 3.15 -2.81 -13.36
CA SER A 36 2.76 -4.15 -12.90
C SER A 36 2.22 -5.01 -14.05
N ALA A 37 1.33 -4.44 -14.88
CA ALA A 37 0.80 -5.14 -16.06
C ALA A 37 1.91 -5.55 -17.05
N LYS A 38 2.91 -4.69 -17.29
CA LYS A 38 4.08 -5.03 -18.14
C LYS A 38 4.96 -6.12 -17.51
N LEU A 39 5.01 -6.19 -16.19
CA LEU A 39 5.73 -7.22 -15.43
C LEU A 39 4.94 -8.52 -15.28
N GLY A 40 3.71 -8.59 -15.81
CA GLY A 40 2.83 -9.76 -15.64
C GLY A 40 2.30 -9.92 -14.20
N GLN A 41 2.31 -8.85 -13.41
CA GLN A 41 1.82 -8.81 -12.04
C GLN A 41 0.43 -8.19 -11.97
N PRO A 42 -0.37 -8.51 -10.94
CA PRO A 42 -1.63 -7.83 -10.72
C PRO A 42 -1.44 -6.33 -10.45
N PRO A 43 -2.46 -5.49 -10.69
CA PRO A 43 -2.39 -4.05 -10.44
C PRO A 43 -1.84 -3.71 -9.05
N PHE A 44 -1.02 -2.67 -8.96
CA PHE A 44 -0.52 -2.13 -7.70
C PHE A 44 -1.68 -1.67 -6.80
N SER A 45 -2.74 -1.11 -7.40
CA SER A 45 -3.96 -0.69 -6.71
C SER A 45 -4.74 -1.84 -6.04
N GLU A 46 -4.48 -3.11 -6.36
CA GLU A 46 -5.05 -4.23 -5.58
C GLU A 46 -4.51 -4.32 -4.15
N LEU A 47 -3.39 -3.64 -3.87
CA LEU A 47 -2.85 -3.55 -2.51
C LEU A 47 -3.62 -2.54 -1.66
N PHE A 48 -4.52 -1.74 -2.24
CA PHE A 48 -5.16 -0.63 -1.54
C PHE A 48 -6.38 -1.09 -0.77
N ASP A 49 -6.44 -0.65 0.48
CA ASP A 49 -7.60 -0.75 1.34
C ASP A 49 -8.23 0.62 1.54
N HIS A 50 -9.55 0.68 1.42
CA HIS A 50 -10.33 1.91 1.49
C HIS A 50 -11.22 1.96 2.75
N THR A 51 -11.07 1.02 3.69
CA THR A 51 -11.95 0.92 4.86
C THR A 51 -11.90 2.21 5.71
N ASP A 52 -10.70 2.71 6.00
CA ASP A 52 -10.53 3.95 6.77
C ASP A 52 -11.17 5.16 6.06
N MET A 53 -10.95 5.29 4.74
CA MET A 53 -11.56 6.35 3.94
C MET A 53 -13.09 6.25 3.89
N GLN A 54 -13.65 5.04 3.81
CA GLN A 54 -15.10 4.83 3.79
C GLN A 54 -15.75 5.24 5.11
N VAL A 55 -15.10 4.99 6.24
CA VAL A 55 -15.59 5.47 7.54
C VAL A 55 -15.45 6.99 7.65
N ASN A 56 -14.30 7.56 7.28
CA ASN A 56 -14.07 9.02 7.36
C ASN A 56 -15.01 9.84 6.46
N MET A 57 -15.53 9.25 5.38
CA MET A 57 -16.47 9.89 4.46
C MET A 57 -17.94 9.59 4.79
N ASP A 58 -18.25 9.01 5.96
CA ASP A 58 -19.60 8.55 6.36
C ASP A 58 -20.25 7.60 5.34
N VAL A 59 -19.44 6.88 4.53
CA VAL A 59 -19.91 5.87 3.56
C VAL A 59 -20.20 4.55 4.26
N THR A 60 -19.51 4.28 5.37
CA THR A 60 -19.71 3.11 6.22
C THR A 60 -19.64 3.53 7.67
N GLU A 61 -20.64 3.16 8.47
CA GLU A 61 -20.64 3.42 9.90
C GLU A 61 -19.85 2.34 10.63
N LEU A 62 -19.17 2.72 11.72
CA LEU A 62 -18.58 1.77 12.64
C LEU A 62 -19.71 0.93 13.28
N PRO A 63 -19.65 -0.41 13.23
CA PRO A 63 -20.64 -1.26 13.86
C PRO A 63 -20.74 -1.00 15.38
N ASP A 64 -21.93 -1.17 15.95
CA ASP A 64 -22.15 -1.06 17.39
C ASP A 64 -21.15 -1.92 18.17
N GLY A 65 -20.38 -1.27 19.06
CA GLY A 65 -19.37 -1.92 19.90
C GLY A 65 -17.94 -1.92 19.35
N MET A 66 -17.69 -1.29 18.19
CA MET A 66 -16.35 -1.10 17.63
C MET A 66 -15.88 0.34 17.86
N GLU A 67 -14.70 0.51 18.49
CA GLU A 67 -14.18 1.83 18.86
C GLU A 67 -13.17 2.40 17.85
N ASP A 68 -12.57 1.55 17.00
CA ASP A 68 -11.47 1.91 16.09
C ASP A 68 -11.69 1.31 14.69
N THR A 69 -11.44 2.10 13.63
CA THR A 69 -11.47 1.64 12.24
C THR A 69 -10.43 0.55 11.97
N ARG A 70 -9.37 0.47 12.78
CA ARG A 70 -8.41 -0.64 12.74
C ARG A 70 -9.06 -1.99 12.97
N GLU A 71 -10.02 -2.09 13.90
CA GLU A 71 -10.73 -3.35 14.13
C GLU A 71 -11.59 -3.73 12.92
N LEU A 72 -12.17 -2.73 12.24
CA LEU A 72 -12.92 -2.92 11.01
C LEU A 72 -12.01 -3.38 9.87
N MET A 73 -10.84 -2.76 9.70
CA MET A 73 -9.86 -3.14 8.68
C MET A 73 -9.29 -4.55 8.92
N ILE A 74 -9.05 -4.94 10.17
CA ILE A 74 -8.62 -6.32 10.49
C ILE A 74 -9.68 -7.33 10.03
N ARG A 75 -10.97 -7.02 10.22
CA ARG A 75 -12.08 -7.93 9.89
C ARG A 75 -12.41 -7.95 8.40
N ASP A 76 -12.57 -6.78 7.79
CA ASP A 76 -13.19 -6.59 6.48
C ASP A 76 -12.25 -5.97 5.43
N GLY A 77 -11.03 -5.61 5.83
CA GLY A 77 -10.06 -4.98 4.92
C GLY A 77 -9.62 -5.88 3.78
N VAL A 78 -9.11 -5.25 2.73
CA VAL A 78 -8.45 -5.91 1.61
C VAL A 78 -7.06 -6.35 2.07
N TRP A 79 -6.82 -7.66 2.07
CA TRP A 79 -5.57 -8.25 2.51
C TRP A 79 -4.97 -9.13 1.43
N VAL A 80 -3.69 -8.91 1.11
CA VAL A 80 -2.90 -9.80 0.26
C VAL A 80 -1.85 -10.55 1.07
N PRO A 81 -1.40 -11.75 0.65
CA PRO A 81 -0.27 -12.42 1.31
C PRO A 81 0.97 -11.52 1.31
N LEU A 82 1.61 -11.34 2.48
CA LEU A 82 2.76 -10.44 2.64
C LEU A 82 3.90 -10.78 1.68
N GLU A 83 4.23 -12.07 1.52
CA GLU A 83 5.27 -12.52 0.58
C GLU A 83 4.99 -12.05 -0.85
N ALA A 84 3.73 -12.22 -1.30
CA ALA A 84 3.32 -11.80 -2.64
C ALA A 84 3.36 -10.27 -2.78
N ALA A 85 3.01 -9.53 -1.73
CA ALA A 85 3.11 -8.06 -1.73
C ALA A 85 4.58 -7.62 -1.80
N ALA A 86 5.46 -8.19 -0.98
CA ALA A 86 6.88 -7.88 -0.97
C ALA A 86 7.54 -8.15 -2.33
N ASP A 87 7.21 -9.28 -2.96
CA ASP A 87 7.73 -9.61 -4.29
C ASP A 87 7.22 -8.64 -5.38
N ARG A 88 5.96 -8.18 -5.30
CA ARG A 88 5.40 -7.13 -6.18
C ARG A 88 6.11 -5.80 -5.99
N LEU A 89 6.25 -5.34 -4.75
CA LEU A 89 6.92 -4.07 -4.41
C LEU A 89 8.38 -4.08 -4.88
N ARG A 90 9.08 -5.21 -4.68
CA ARG A 90 10.46 -5.40 -5.14
C ARG A 90 10.57 -5.35 -6.65
N ALA A 91 9.71 -6.06 -7.37
CA ALA A 91 9.71 -6.05 -8.83
C ALA A 91 9.46 -4.65 -9.41
N LEU A 92 8.56 -3.87 -8.81
CA LEU A 92 8.33 -2.48 -9.17
C LEU A 92 9.59 -1.64 -8.93
N LEU A 93 10.19 -1.72 -7.75
CA LEU A 93 11.40 -0.97 -7.41
C LEU A 93 12.57 -1.31 -8.35
N ASP A 94 12.79 -2.60 -8.61
CA ASP A 94 13.83 -3.07 -9.53
C ASP A 94 13.58 -2.59 -10.96
N HIS A 95 12.31 -2.57 -11.42
CA HIS A 95 11.96 -2.01 -12.72
C HIS A 95 12.21 -0.50 -12.80
N LEU A 96 11.84 0.26 -11.77
CA LEU A 96 12.09 1.70 -11.73
C LEU A 96 13.59 2.01 -11.79
N ARG A 97 14.41 1.27 -11.04
CA ARG A 97 15.87 1.43 -11.01
C ARG A 97 16.54 1.04 -12.32
N SER A 98 16.09 -0.05 -12.96
CA SER A 98 16.72 -0.60 -14.17
C SER A 98 16.26 0.08 -15.46
N ALA A 99 14.95 0.22 -15.66
CA ALA A 99 14.38 0.79 -16.88
C ALA A 99 14.28 2.33 -16.83
N GLN A 100 14.39 2.92 -15.64
CA GLN A 100 14.30 4.36 -15.40
C GLN A 100 13.12 5.03 -16.14
N PRO A 101 11.90 4.49 -16.05
CA PRO A 101 10.75 5.10 -16.69
C PRO A 101 10.49 6.46 -16.04
N ARG A 102 10.22 7.47 -16.87
CA ARG A 102 9.81 8.78 -16.36
C ARG A 102 8.44 8.68 -15.69
N LEU A 103 8.33 9.16 -14.45
CA LEU A 103 7.06 9.29 -13.75
C LEU A 103 6.69 10.77 -13.61
N GLY A 104 5.62 11.18 -14.30
CA GLY A 104 5.13 12.55 -14.28
C GLY A 104 5.45 13.37 -15.53
N THR A 105 4.56 14.32 -15.81
CA THR A 105 4.60 15.17 -17.01
C THR A 105 5.57 16.34 -16.86
N LEU A 106 5.49 17.12 -15.79
CA LEU A 106 6.30 18.33 -15.60
C LEU A 106 7.68 18.04 -14.98
N ARG A 107 7.72 17.23 -13.93
CA ARG A 107 8.94 16.81 -13.24
C ARG A 107 8.93 15.28 -13.13
N ASP A 108 10.08 14.67 -13.35
CA ASP A 108 10.26 13.26 -13.06
C ASP A 108 10.27 13.04 -11.54
N ARG A 109 9.33 12.24 -11.08
CA ARG A 109 9.08 11.87 -9.69
C ARG A 109 9.50 10.45 -9.38
N ARG A 110 10.21 9.79 -10.31
CA ARG A 110 10.72 8.42 -10.11
C ARG A 110 11.49 8.27 -8.81
N ALA A 111 12.41 9.18 -8.50
CA ALA A 111 13.21 9.10 -7.27
C ALA A 111 12.33 9.14 -6.00
N ASP A 112 11.31 10.00 -5.99
CA ASP A 112 10.37 10.11 -4.86
C ASP A 112 9.55 8.80 -4.71
N VAL A 113 9.13 8.18 -5.82
CA VAL A 113 8.41 6.89 -5.83
C VAL A 113 9.33 5.73 -5.42
N GLU A 114 10.58 5.72 -5.87
CA GLU A 114 11.57 4.72 -5.47
C GLU A 114 11.85 4.76 -3.96
N GLU A 115 11.92 5.96 -3.39
CA GLU A 115 12.12 6.16 -1.96
C GLU A 115 10.95 5.57 -1.15
N GLU A 116 9.71 5.89 -1.52
CA GLU A 116 8.53 5.36 -0.84
C GLU A 116 8.36 3.84 -1.02
N LEU A 117 8.70 3.27 -2.18
CA LEU A 117 8.74 1.82 -2.36
C LEU A 117 9.81 1.17 -1.47
N ASP A 118 10.99 1.79 -1.34
CA ASP A 118 12.06 1.29 -0.45
C ASP A 118 11.63 1.35 1.02
N MET A 119 10.95 2.42 1.44
CA MET A 119 10.35 2.53 2.78
C MET A 119 9.33 1.42 3.04
N ALA A 120 8.36 1.22 2.13
CA ALA A 120 7.36 0.16 2.25
C ALA A 120 8.01 -1.23 2.29
N LEU A 121 9.03 -1.48 1.45
CA LEU A 121 9.79 -2.73 1.44
C LEU A 121 10.53 -2.98 2.75
N ARG A 122 11.22 -1.98 3.29
CA ARG A 122 11.91 -2.11 4.59
C ARG A 122 10.94 -2.44 5.71
N PHE A 123 9.74 -1.87 5.67
CA PHE A 123 8.69 -2.19 6.64
C PHE A 123 8.23 -3.64 6.51
N VAL A 124 7.79 -4.09 5.32
CA VAL A 124 7.25 -5.45 5.15
C VAL A 124 8.29 -6.55 5.39
N GLU A 125 9.57 -6.31 5.08
CA GLU A 125 10.64 -7.28 5.27
C GLU A 125 10.87 -7.63 6.76
N GLN A 126 10.52 -6.73 7.69
CA GLN A 126 10.59 -7.03 9.13
C GLN A 126 9.57 -8.09 9.56
N TYR A 127 8.48 -8.25 8.80
CA TYR A 127 7.37 -9.13 9.11
C TYR A 127 7.31 -10.35 8.18
N ARG A 128 8.36 -10.59 7.39
CA ARG A 128 8.47 -11.68 6.40
C ARG A 128 8.57 -13.07 7.07
N ARG A 129 7.54 -13.40 7.84
CA ARG A 129 7.34 -14.62 8.62
C ARG A 129 6.02 -15.24 8.16
N GLY A 130 5.93 -16.57 8.27
CA GLY A 130 4.83 -17.34 7.70
C GLY A 130 3.46 -16.82 8.10
N GLY A 131 2.60 -16.55 7.11
CA GLY A 131 1.18 -16.27 7.29
C GLY A 131 0.77 -14.79 7.45
N ALA A 132 1.72 -13.85 7.43
CA ALA A 132 1.40 -12.43 7.47
C ALA A 132 0.68 -11.97 6.18
N ARG A 133 -0.15 -10.93 6.33
CA ARG A 133 -0.87 -10.27 5.24
C ARG A 133 -0.54 -8.78 5.21
N PHE A 134 -0.76 -8.16 4.06
CA PHE A 134 -0.37 -6.78 3.79
C PHE A 134 -1.49 -6.01 3.09
N ASN A 135 -1.55 -4.70 3.36
CA ASN A 135 -2.27 -3.73 2.54
C ASN A 135 -1.62 -2.33 2.63
N PHE A 136 -2.09 -1.43 1.78
CA PHE A 136 -1.94 0.01 1.97
C PHE A 136 -3.30 0.62 2.30
N ALA A 137 -3.48 1.14 3.52
CA ALA A 137 -4.67 1.90 3.85
C ALA A 137 -4.62 3.28 3.18
N VAL A 138 -5.72 3.67 2.53
CA VAL A 138 -5.93 5.02 2.01
C VAL A 138 -6.47 5.89 3.14
N VAL A 139 -5.66 6.85 3.59
CA VAL A 139 -5.93 7.71 4.75
C VAL A 139 -6.05 9.16 4.28
N GLY A 140 -6.97 9.95 4.82
CA GLY A 140 -7.21 11.33 4.37
C GLY A 140 -8.07 12.16 5.31
#